data_AF-A0A2V7HX29-F1
#
_entry.id   AF-A0A2V7HX29-F1
#
_cell.length_a   1.000
_cell.length_b   1.000
_cell.length_c   1.000
_cell.angle_alpha   90.00
_cell.angle_beta   90.00
_cell.angle_gamma   90.00
#
_symmetry.space_group_name_H-M   'P 1'
#
loop_
_entity.id
_entity.type
_entity.pdbx_description
1 polymer ?
#
loop_
_entity_poly.entity_id
_entity_poly.type
_entity_poly.pdbx_seq_one_letter_code
_entity_poly.pdbx_strand_id
1 'polypeptide(L)' 'MDALPLPPLSGDQAEVVARMADLARTRFAPRAARHDAESSFPHENYRDLHAAGLLPLAVPRAYGGVGADPIAYVHALREM' A
#
# COMPACT_ATOMS: atom_id res chain seq x y z
N MET A 1 18.50 -8.37 6.71
CA MET A 1 17.42 -8.74 7.65
C MET A 1 16.53 -9.68 6.85
N ASP A 2 16.56 -10.99 7.15
CA ASP A 2 15.69 -11.91 6.43
C ASP A 2 14.24 -11.51 6.72
N ALA A 3 13.47 -11.28 5.66
CA ALA A 3 12.10 -10.82 5.80
C ALA A 3 11.31 -11.83 6.63
N LEU A 4 10.51 -11.33 7.58
CA LEU A 4 9.58 -12.16 8.34
C LEU A 4 8.74 -12.97 7.33
N PRO A 5 8.72 -14.32 7.43
CA PRO A 5 7.90 -15.12 6.54
C PRO A 5 6.44 -14.80 6.85
N LEU A 6 5.76 -14.19 5.87
CA LEU A 6 4.34 -13.90 5.95
C LEU A 6 3.54 -15.07 5.38
N PRO A 7 2.32 -15.34 5.89
CA PRO A 7 1.43 -16.34 5.30
C PRO A 7 1.22 -16.09 3.80
N PRO A 8 1.01 -17.14 2.99
CA PRO A 8 0.78 -16.98 1.55
C PRO A 8 -0.49 -16.17 1.29
N LEU A 9 -0.48 -15.44 0.17
CA LEU A 9 -1.61 -14.64 -0.29
C LEU A 9 -2.61 -15.51 -1.07
N SER A 10 -3.90 -15.25 -0.87
CA SER A 10 -4.93 -15.67 -1.83
C SER A 10 -4.84 -14.82 -3.11
N GLY A 11 -5.59 -15.20 -4.17
CA GLY A 11 -5.64 -14.43 -5.42
C GLY A 11 -6.04 -12.97 -5.19
N ASP A 12 -7.17 -12.75 -4.52
CA ASP A 12 -7.68 -11.41 -4.20
C ASP A 12 -6.69 -10.58 -3.36
N GLN A 13 -6.02 -11.20 -2.39
CA GLN A 13 -5.02 -10.51 -1.57
C GLN A 13 -3.79 -10.14 -2.41
N ALA A 14 -3.34 -11.03 -3.31
CA ALA A 14 -2.21 -10.78 -4.20
C ALA A 14 -2.47 -9.61 -5.16
N GLU A 15 -3.70 -9.46 -5.66
CA GLU A 15 -4.08 -8.31 -6.51
C GLU A 15 -4.04 -6.97 -5.76
N VAL A 16 -4.40 -6.96 -4.48
CA VAL A 16 -4.29 -5.77 -3.62
C VAL A 16 -2.82 -5.41 -3.42
N VAL A 17 -1.99 -6.41 -3.06
CA VAL A 17 -0.55 -6.22 -2.82
C VAL A 17 0.18 -5.77 -4.08
N ALA A 18 -0.14 -6.34 -5.24
CA ALA A 18 0.47 -5.97 -6.51
C ALA A 18 0.22 -4.49 -6.89
N ARG A 19 -1.00 -3.99 -6.62
CA ARG A 19 -1.31 -2.57 -6.83
C ARG A 19 -0.53 -1.65 -5.89
N MET A 20 -0.33 -2.06 -4.63
CA MET A 20 0.50 -1.31 -3.69
C MET A 20 1.96 -1.27 -4.15
N ALA A 21 2.53 -2.42 -4.52
CA ALA A 21 3.90 -2.53 -5.02
C ALA A 21 4.14 -1.66 -6.27
N ASP A 22 3.14 -1.58 -7.18
CA ASP A 22 3.24 -0.72 -8.35
C ASP A 22 3.27 0.77 -7.99
N LEU A 23 2.40 1.23 -7.08
CA LEU A 23 2.44 2.61 -6.60
C LEU A 23 3.76 2.93 -5.89
N ALA A 24 4.22 2.02 -5.03
CA ALA A 24 5.47 2.18 -4.31
C ALA A 24 6.65 2.38 -5.27
N ARG A 25 6.79 1.48 -6.25
CA ARG A 25 7.87 1.53 -7.25
C ARG A 25 7.76 2.74 -8.18
N THR A 26 6.57 3.04 -8.69
CA THR A 26 6.42 4.00 -9.80
C THR A 26 6.08 5.42 -9.35
N ARG A 27 5.52 5.60 -8.15
CA ARG A 27 5.05 6.89 -7.64
C ARG A 27 5.75 7.31 -6.34
N PHE A 28 5.89 6.41 -5.37
CA PHE A 28 6.38 6.79 -4.05
C PHE A 28 7.91 6.85 -4.01
N ALA A 29 8.60 5.82 -4.50
CA ALA A 29 10.06 5.74 -4.51
C ALA A 29 10.74 6.95 -5.19
N PRO A 30 10.27 7.45 -6.36
CA PRO A 30 10.85 8.65 -6.97
C PRO A 30 10.73 9.93 -6.12
N ARG A 31 9.75 10.01 -5.21
CA ARG A 31 9.49 11.17 -4.35
C ARG A 31 10.12 11.04 -2.95
N ALA A 32 10.53 9.83 -2.56
CA ALA A 32 10.94 9.52 -1.19
C ALA A 32 12.09 10.40 -0.70
N ALA A 33 13.16 10.55 -1.49
CA ALA A 33 14.33 11.35 -1.11
C ALA A 33 14.00 12.83 -0.85
N ARG A 34 13.05 13.41 -1.61
CA ARG A 34 12.58 14.78 -1.39
C ARG A 34 11.85 14.89 -0.04
N HIS A 35 10.92 13.98 0.24
CA HIS A 35 10.15 14.00 1.48
C HIS A 35 11.03 13.78 2.72
N ASP A 36 12.05 12.93 2.60
CA ASP A 36 13.05 12.72 3.66
C ASP A 36 13.83 14.02 3.96
N ALA A 37 14.38 14.67 2.92
CA ALA A 37 15.17 15.90 3.09
C ALA A 37 14.34 17.09 3.58
N GLU A 38 13.11 17.23 3.10
CA GLU A 38 12.25 18.39 3.39
C GLU A 38 11.36 18.20 4.62
N SER A 39 11.30 16.98 5.20
CA SER A 39 10.33 16.62 6.24
C SER A 39 8.88 16.98 5.85
N SER A 40 8.57 16.86 4.56
CA SER A 40 7.28 17.30 4.00
C SER A 40 6.25 16.16 3.98
N PHE A 41 4.96 16.52 4.10
CA PHE A 41 3.88 15.54 4.03
C PHE A 41 3.64 15.09 2.57
N PRO A 42 3.52 13.77 2.29
CA PRO A 42 3.43 13.25 0.93
C PRO A 42 1.99 13.29 0.38
N HIS A 43 1.44 14.49 0.19
CA HIS A 43 0.07 14.68 -0.30
C HIS A 43 -0.21 13.95 -1.62
N GLU A 44 0.76 13.91 -2.53
CA GLU A 44 0.65 13.20 -3.81
C GLU A 44 0.49 11.69 -3.60
N ASN A 45 1.16 11.09 -2.61
CA ASN A 45 1.02 9.66 -2.33
C ASN A 45 -0.40 9.32 -1.84
N TYR A 46 -0.99 10.19 -1.00
CA TYR A 46 -2.38 10.01 -0.56
C TYR A 46 -3.38 10.12 -1.71
N ARG A 47 -3.15 11.05 -2.65
CA ARG A 47 -3.97 11.16 -3.88
C ARG A 47 -3.85 9.92 -4.75
N ASP A 48 -2.63 9.41 -4.93
CA ASP A 48 -2.37 8.19 -5.71
C ASP A 48 -3.04 6.97 -5.06
N LEU A 49 -2.95 6.83 -3.73
CA LEU A 49 -3.66 5.79 -2.96
C LEU A 49 -5.18 5.89 -3.13
N HIS A 50 -5.74 7.11 -3.07
CA HIS A 50 -7.17 7.32 -3.27
C HIS A 50 -7.60 6.94 -4.69
N ALA A 51 -6.86 7.38 -5.71
CA ALA A 51 -7.14 7.06 -7.11
C ALA A 51 -7.05 5.55 -7.40
N ALA A 52 -6.14 4.85 -6.73
CA ALA A 52 -6.01 3.39 -6.84
C ALA A 52 -7.02 2.61 -5.97
N GLY A 53 -7.86 3.29 -5.19
CA GLY A 53 -8.81 2.67 -4.26
C GLY A 53 -8.13 1.99 -3.05
N LEU A 54 -6.87 2.30 -2.77
CA LEU A 54 -6.08 1.70 -1.69
C LEU A 54 -6.03 2.57 -0.42
N LEU A 55 -6.49 3.83 -0.48
CA LEU A 55 -6.58 4.66 0.73
C LEU A 55 -7.48 4.04 1.82
N PRO A 56 -8.66 3.47 1.51
CA PRO A 56 -9.50 2.77 2.49
C PRO A 56 -9.15 1.26 2.60
N LEU A 57 -7.85 0.90 2.67
CA LEU A 57 -7.37 -0.48 2.59
C LEU A 57 -8.04 -1.42 3.62
N ALA A 58 -8.03 -1.03 4.90
CA ALA A 58 -8.58 -1.84 5.99
C ALA A 58 -10.08 -1.57 6.25
N VAL A 59 -10.69 -0.62 5.55
CA VAL A 59 -12.10 -0.29 5.75
C VAL A 59 -12.95 -1.45 5.22
N PRO A 60 -13.95 -1.95 5.96
CA PRO A 60 -14.83 -3.02 5.49
C PRO A 60 -15.51 -2.69 4.16
N ARG A 61 -15.73 -3.70 3.33
CA ARG A 61 -16.39 -3.56 2.02
C ARG A 61 -17.80 -2.97 2.12
N ALA A 62 -18.53 -3.25 3.21
CA ALA A 62 -19.85 -2.68 3.48
C ALA A 62 -19.85 -1.15 3.60
N TYR A 63 -18.69 -0.54 3.85
CA TYR A 63 -18.49 0.91 3.92
C TYR A 63 -17.69 1.45 2.72
N GLY A 64 -17.55 0.65 1.65
CA GLY A 64 -16.85 1.04 0.42
C GLY A 64 -15.33 0.88 0.43
N GLY A 65 -14.76 0.18 1.43
CA GLY A 65 -13.32 -0.10 1.47
C GLY A 65 -12.91 -1.41 0.81
N VAL A 66 -11.62 -1.71 0.87
CA VAL A 66 -11.06 -2.97 0.32
C VAL A 66 -11.32 -4.16 1.24
N GLY A 67 -11.43 -3.92 2.55
CA GLY A 67 -11.61 -4.96 3.56
C GLY A 67 -10.39 -5.87 3.69
N ALA A 68 -9.18 -5.32 3.55
CA ALA A 68 -7.96 -6.08 3.73
C ALA A 68 -7.89 -6.66 5.14
N ASP A 69 -7.74 -7.98 5.22
CA ASP A 69 -7.45 -8.67 6.48
C ASP A 69 -5.98 -8.42 6.91
N PRO A 70 -5.57 -8.85 8.12
CA PRO A 70 -4.20 -8.63 8.59
C PRO A 70 -3.11 -9.20 7.68
N ILE A 71 -3.38 -10.28 6.93
CA ILE A 71 -2.40 -10.87 6.01
C ILE A 71 -2.19 -9.91 4.84
N ALA A 72 -3.27 -9.55 4.14
CA ALA A 72 -3.20 -8.63 3.00
C ALA A 72 -2.64 -7.27 3.40
N TYR A 73 -3.01 -6.76 4.58
CA TYR A 73 -2.56 -5.47 5.08
C TYR A 73 -1.05 -5.44 5.32
N VAL A 74 -0.49 -6.46 6.00
CA VAL A 74 0.95 -6.50 6.28
C VAL A 74 1.77 -6.71 5.01
N HIS A 75 1.29 -7.53 4.07
CA HIS A 75 1.94 -7.66 2.76
C HIS A 75 1.93 -6.35 1.98
N ALA A 76 0.79 -5.64 1.94
CA ALA A 76 0.72 -4.35 1.27
C ALA A 76 1.66 -3.32 1.91
N LEU A 77 1.69 -3.23 3.24
CA LEU A 77 2.61 -2.34 3.95
C LEU A 77 4.09 -2.65 3.68
N ARG A 78 4.45 -3.93 3.50
CA ARG A 78 5.82 -4.33 3.18
C ARG A 78 6.27 -3.81 1.82
N GLU A 79 5.36 -3.75 0.86
CA GLU A 79 5.67 -3.31 -0.50
C GLU A 79 5.65 -1.77 -0.66
N MET A 80 5.09 -1.03 0.31
CA MET A 80 4.99 0.43 0.31
C MET A 80 6.33 1.10 0.59
#